data_AF-A0ABD0MA87-F1
#
_entry.id   AF-A0ABD0MA87-F1
#
_cell.length_a   1.000
_cell.length_b   1.000
_cell.length_c   1.000
_cell.angle_alpha   90.00
_cell.angle_beta   90.00
_cell.angle_gamma   90.00
#
_symmetry.space_group_name_H-M   'P 1'
#
loop_
_entity.id
_entity.type
_entity.pdbx_description
1 polymer ?
#
loop_
_entity_poly.entity_id
_entity_poly.type
_entity_poly.pdbx_seq_one_letter_code
_entity_poly.pdbx_strand_id
1 'polypeptide(L)'
;MDTRTFKSLSVTLLILVWMGHVTSGSSRDRRSDDINPLEAVVSDMSQKVNLLTAEVAALKTRAEVIFNAGSGYNPTSGLFTAPSSGTYVFFVNVMRHANDPTVQLNIFKGGSLALRAYACCSTYANGSGLVTLHLNQGETVHVQIDIGSSLNGAYSTFSGFKISPL
;
A
#
# COMPACT_ATOMS: atom_id res chain seq x y z
N MET A 1 -47.46 -2.29 -31.96
CA MET A 1 -46.87 -0.94 -31.85
C MET A 1 -46.97 -0.55 -30.38
N ASP A 2 -45.94 -0.13 -29.67
CA ASP A 2 -44.52 -0.01 -29.98
C ASP A 2 -43.77 0.04 -28.65
N THR A 3 -42.54 -0.42 -28.73
CA THR A 3 -41.52 -0.59 -27.70
C THR A 3 -40.70 0.68 -27.43
N ARG A 4 -40.05 0.71 -26.25
CA ARG A 4 -38.90 1.56 -25.85
C ARG A 4 -39.30 3.03 -25.56
N THR A 5 -38.67 3.79 -24.67
CA THR A 5 -37.23 3.94 -24.46
C THR A 5 -36.95 4.75 -23.17
N PHE A 6 -35.79 4.44 -22.57
CA PHE A 6 -35.03 5.16 -21.55
C PHE A 6 -35.08 6.71 -21.54
N LYS A 7 -35.03 7.30 -20.33
CA LYS A 7 -34.27 8.53 -19.98
C LYS A 7 -33.79 8.36 -18.53
N SER A 8 -32.52 8.09 -18.23
CA SER A 8 -31.33 8.96 -18.30
C SER A 8 -31.38 10.13 -17.32
N LEU A 9 -30.60 9.98 -16.22
CA LEU A 9 -29.73 10.95 -15.54
C LEU A 9 -30.18 12.42 -15.47
N SER A 10 -30.21 12.96 -14.25
CA SER A 10 -29.11 13.77 -13.70
C SER A 10 -29.63 14.80 -12.67
N VAL A 11 -28.76 15.16 -11.72
CA VAL A 11 -28.81 16.39 -10.89
C VAL A 11 -29.81 16.35 -9.72
N THR A 12 -29.59 16.78 -8.48
CA THR A 12 -28.46 17.14 -7.61
C THR A 12 -29.11 17.45 -6.26
N LEU A 13 -28.48 17.07 -5.14
CA LEU A 13 -28.65 17.64 -3.79
C LEU A 13 -29.99 17.36 -3.04
N LEU A 14 -30.01 16.28 -2.26
CA LEU A 14 -30.85 16.20 -1.05
C LEU A 14 -29.94 16.37 0.17
N ILE A 15 -29.65 17.63 0.56
CA ILE A 15 -29.37 17.93 1.96
C ILE A 15 -30.71 18.33 2.55
N LEU A 16 -31.39 17.37 3.17
CA LEU A 16 -32.50 17.65 4.06
C LEU A 16 -31.95 18.33 5.30
N VAL A 17 -31.79 19.65 5.25
CA VAL A 17 -31.78 20.45 6.47
C VAL A 17 -33.21 20.38 7.01
N TRP A 18 -33.39 19.52 8.00
CA TRP A 18 -34.58 19.50 8.83
C TRP A 18 -34.75 20.90 9.41
N MET A 19 -35.73 21.66 8.90
CA MET A 19 -36.18 22.90 9.52
C MET A 19 -36.81 22.53 10.86
N GLY A 20 -35.97 22.44 11.89
CA GLY A 20 -36.40 22.51 13.28
C GLY A 20 -37.14 23.81 13.47
N HIS A 21 -38.42 23.67 13.81
CA HIS A 21 -39.31 24.69 14.33
C HIS A 21 -38.53 25.71 15.17
N VAL A 22 -38.44 26.97 14.70
CA VAL A 22 -37.84 28.07 15.46
C VAL A 22 -38.76 28.35 16.66
N THR A 23 -38.36 27.87 17.83
CA THR A 23 -38.83 28.42 19.09
C THR A 23 -37.91 29.58 19.46
N SER A 24 -38.50 30.75 19.65
CA SER A 24 -37.81 31.96 20.07
C SER A 24 -37.14 31.76 21.43
N GLY A 25 -35.79 31.80 21.46
CA GLY A 25 -35.01 31.66 22.68
C GLY A 25 -33.54 32.08 22.49
N SER A 26 -33.27 33.37 22.71
CA SER A 26 -31.99 34.09 22.70
C SER A 26 -31.18 34.08 21.38
N SER A 27 -31.18 35.23 20.69
CA SER A 27 -30.04 35.59 19.82
C SER A 27 -28.81 35.70 20.70
N ARG A 28 -27.93 34.70 20.64
CA ARG A 28 -26.54 34.90 21.03
C ARG A 28 -25.89 35.65 19.87
N ASP A 29 -25.62 36.94 20.08
CA ASP A 29 -24.72 37.68 19.18
C ASP A 29 -23.42 36.89 19.10
N ARG A 30 -22.96 36.62 17.87
CA ARG A 30 -21.65 36.01 17.67
C ARG A 30 -20.63 36.90 18.33
N ARG A 31 -19.93 36.39 19.35
CA ARG A 31 -18.81 37.12 19.95
C ARG A 31 -17.74 37.29 18.87
N SER A 32 -16.97 38.37 18.94
CA SER A 32 -15.84 38.61 18.02
C SER A 32 -14.88 37.42 17.92
N ASP A 33 -14.85 36.60 18.98
CA ASP A 33 -13.94 35.48 19.16
C ASP A 33 -14.57 34.13 18.75
N ASP A 34 -15.83 34.14 18.28
CA ASP A 34 -16.49 32.93 17.81
C ASP A 34 -15.84 32.51 16.48
N ILE A 35 -15.13 31.37 16.53
CA ILE A 35 -14.53 30.76 15.35
C ILE A 35 -15.60 30.57 14.27
N ASN A 36 -15.28 31.02 13.06
CA ASN A 36 -16.14 30.81 11.90
C ASN A 36 -16.35 29.30 11.72
N PRO A 37 -17.59 28.80 11.64
CA PRO A 37 -17.86 27.37 11.52
C PRO A 37 -17.16 26.72 10.32
N LEU A 38 -16.89 27.47 9.24
CA LEU A 38 -16.11 26.98 8.10
C LEU A 38 -14.61 26.85 8.42
N GLU A 39 -14.04 27.76 9.20
CA GLU A 39 -12.64 27.66 9.64
C GLU A 39 -12.43 26.49 10.59
N ALA A 40 -13.40 26.20 11.47
CA ALA A 40 -13.37 25.01 12.32
C ALA A 40 -13.32 23.72 11.48
N VAL A 41 -14.14 23.63 10.43
CA VAL A 41 -14.16 22.46 9.52
C VAL A 41 -12.85 22.34 8.74
N VAL A 42 -12.33 23.44 8.21
CA VAL A 42 -11.04 23.45 7.48
C VAL A 42 -9.89 23.05 8.39
N SER A 43 -9.87 23.53 9.64
CA SER A 43 -8.86 23.17 10.64
C SER A 43 -8.91 21.67 10.98
N ASP A 44 -10.11 21.13 11.26
CA ASP A 44 -10.30 19.70 11.55
C ASP A 44 -9.87 18.82 10.36
N MET A 45 -10.25 19.19 9.14
CA MET A 45 -9.83 18.48 7.93
C MET A 45 -8.32 18.53 7.73
N SER A 46 -7.70 19.70 7.92
CA SER A 46 -6.25 19.85 7.82
C SER A 46 -5.52 18.96 8.83
N GLN A 47 -6.01 18.93 10.07
CA GLN A 47 -5.47 18.06 11.12
C GLN A 47 -5.60 16.57 10.76
N LYS A 48 -6.75 16.14 10.25
CA LYS A 48 -6.97 14.76 9.79
C LYS A 48 -6.04 14.38 8.63
N VAL A 49 -5.84 15.27 7.66
CA VAL A 49 -4.91 15.03 6.54
C VAL A 49 -3.48 14.90 7.05
N ASN A 50 -3.05 15.73 8.00
CA ASN A 50 -1.71 15.66 8.58
C ASN A 50 -1.49 14.36 9.37
N LEU A 51 -2.49 13.93 10.15
CA LEU A 51 -2.46 12.66 10.87
C LEU A 51 -2.38 11.47 9.91
N LEU A 52 -3.22 11.47 8.87
CA LEU A 52 -3.22 10.42 7.85
C LEU A 52 -1.90 10.38 7.08
N THR A 53 -1.31 11.55 6.81
CA THR A 53 0.01 11.66 6.18
C THR A 53 1.11 11.07 7.07
N ALA A 54 1.06 11.33 8.38
CA ALA A 54 1.98 10.76 9.35
C ALA A 54 1.82 9.22 9.49
N GLU A 55 0.60 8.71 9.49
CA GLU A 55 0.32 7.27 9.50
C GLU A 55 0.83 6.58 8.22
N VAL A 56 0.58 7.18 7.05
CA VAL A 56 1.09 6.66 5.78
C VAL A 56 2.63 6.67 5.76
N ALA A 57 3.26 7.71 6.31
CA ALA A 57 4.72 7.75 6.45
C ALA A 57 5.24 6.63 7.38
N ALA A 58 4.57 6.40 8.50
CA ALA A 58 4.90 5.34 9.46
C ALA A 58 4.69 3.92 8.88
N LEU A 59 3.71 3.75 7.99
CA LEU A 59 3.51 2.50 7.24
C LEU A 59 4.62 2.27 6.21
N LYS A 60 5.09 3.32 5.52
CA LYS A 60 6.24 3.24 4.59
C LYS A 60 7.54 2.84 5.29
N THR A 61 7.73 3.23 6.55
CA THR A 61 8.91 2.85 7.36
C THR A 61 8.91 1.40 7.85
N ARG A 62 7.85 0.60 7.62
CA ARG A 62 7.84 -0.81 8.04
C ARG A 62 8.71 -1.73 7.16
N ALA A 63 9.18 -1.26 6.00
CA ALA A 63 10.18 -1.96 5.20
C ALA A 63 11.58 -1.47 5.59
N GLU A 64 12.22 -2.14 6.54
CA GLU A 64 13.58 -1.84 6.96
C GLU A 64 14.59 -2.37 5.93
N VAL A 65 15.39 -1.48 5.34
CA VAL A 65 16.51 -1.88 4.48
C VAL A 65 17.76 -2.05 5.32
N ILE A 66 18.13 -3.31 5.56
CA ILE A 66 19.31 -3.68 6.35
C ILE A 66 20.61 -3.49 5.54
N PHE A 67 20.59 -3.80 4.23
CA PHE A 67 21.77 -3.75 3.37
C PHE A 67 21.42 -3.41 1.92
N ASN A 68 22.18 -2.52 1.28
CA ASN A 68 21.95 -2.10 -0.11
C ASN A 68 23.24 -1.61 -0.80
N ALA A 69 24.32 -2.41 -0.76
CA ALA A 69 25.53 -2.07 -1.48
C ALA A 69 25.33 -2.10 -3.01
N GLY A 70 25.94 -1.15 -3.72
CA GLY A 70 25.75 -0.97 -5.16
C GLY A 70 24.47 -0.25 -5.55
N SER A 71 23.64 0.16 -4.57
CA SER A 71 22.44 0.98 -4.75
C SER A 71 21.44 0.42 -5.78
N GLY A 72 21.42 -0.90 -5.97
CA GLY A 72 20.51 -1.55 -6.92
C GLY A 72 19.08 -1.63 -6.41
N TYR A 73 18.85 -1.65 -5.10
CA TYR A 73 17.51 -1.69 -4.52
C TYR A 73 16.98 -0.29 -4.21
N ASN A 74 15.75 0.02 -4.64
CA ASN A 74 15.06 1.25 -4.29
C ASN A 74 14.07 0.99 -3.13
N PRO A 75 14.30 1.52 -1.92
CA PRO A 75 13.44 1.28 -0.77
C PRO A 75 12.03 1.86 -0.92
N THR A 76 11.87 2.91 -1.73
CA THR A 76 10.57 3.57 -1.92
C THR A 76 9.68 2.79 -2.87
N SER A 77 10.25 2.20 -3.94
CA SER A 77 9.47 1.42 -4.92
C SER A 77 9.50 -0.08 -4.67
N GLY A 78 10.44 -0.58 -3.86
CA GLY A 78 10.66 -2.02 -3.66
C GLY A 78 11.29 -2.74 -4.85
N LEU A 79 11.76 -2.00 -5.86
CA LEU A 79 12.37 -2.56 -7.07
C LEU A 79 13.88 -2.69 -6.90
N PHE A 80 14.41 -3.87 -7.20
CA PHE A 80 15.82 -4.06 -7.51
C PHE A 80 16.03 -3.80 -9.01
N THR A 81 17.06 -3.03 -9.35
CA THR A 81 17.52 -2.79 -10.73
C THR A 81 18.98 -3.23 -10.82
N ALA A 82 19.28 -4.15 -11.74
CA ALA A 82 20.63 -4.70 -11.90
C ALA A 82 21.63 -3.59 -12.26
N PRO A 83 22.63 -3.29 -11.40
CA PRO A 83 23.61 -2.23 -11.69
C PRO A 83 24.55 -2.58 -12.84
N SER A 84 24.72 -3.88 -13.11
CA SER A 84 25.54 -4.43 -14.19
C SER A 84 25.01 -5.80 -14.64
N SER A 85 25.35 -6.23 -15.86
CA SER A 85 24.95 -7.56 -16.33
C SER A 85 25.65 -8.68 -15.54
N GLY A 86 24.96 -9.80 -15.32
CA GLY A 86 25.52 -10.99 -14.68
C GLY A 86 24.47 -11.92 -14.08
N THR A 87 24.96 -12.87 -13.30
CA THR A 87 24.13 -13.86 -12.60
C THR A 87 23.90 -13.41 -11.16
N TYR A 88 22.63 -13.40 -10.76
CA TYR A 88 22.16 -12.96 -9.45
C TYR A 88 21.39 -14.10 -8.78
N VAL A 89 21.49 -14.15 -7.46
CA VAL A 89 20.68 -15.04 -6.62
C VAL A 89 19.75 -14.17 -5.80
N PHE A 90 18.47 -14.53 -5.78
CA PHE A 90 17.46 -13.91 -4.94
C PHE A 90 16.81 -14.96 -4.06
N PHE A 91 16.48 -14.58 -2.84
CA PHE A 91 15.78 -15.44 -1.89
C PHE A 91 14.71 -14.65 -1.15
N VAL A 92 13.64 -15.36 -0.82
CA VAL A 92 12.49 -14.82 -0.12
C VAL A 92 12.08 -15.78 0.99
N ASN A 93 11.71 -15.23 2.14
CA ASN A 93 10.98 -15.91 3.18
C ASN A 93 9.73 -15.08 3.51
N VAL A 94 8.58 -15.71 3.57
CA VAL A 94 7.32 -15.07 3.95
C VAL A 94 6.72 -15.84 5.10
N MET A 95 6.32 -15.12 6.15
CA MET A 95 5.50 -15.67 7.22
C MET A 95 4.13 -15.01 7.16
N ARG A 96 3.08 -15.82 7.23
CA ARG A 96 1.72 -15.28 7.22
C ARG A 96 1.47 -14.42 8.46
N HIS A 97 0.72 -13.34 8.27
CA HIS A 97 0.14 -12.61 9.40
C HIS A 97 -0.93 -13.47 10.07
N ALA A 98 -1.15 -13.32 11.38
CA ALA A 98 -2.10 -14.17 12.12
C ALA A 98 -3.52 -14.16 11.52
N ASN A 99 -3.92 -13.00 10.98
CA ASN A 99 -5.24 -12.74 10.42
C ASN A 99 -5.42 -13.21 8.96
N ASP A 100 -4.35 -13.57 8.26
CA ASP A 100 -4.43 -14.08 6.87
C ASP A 100 -4.26 -15.61 6.88
N PRO A 101 -5.24 -16.41 6.41
CA PRO A 101 -5.17 -17.87 6.45
C PRO A 101 -4.12 -18.44 5.49
N THR A 102 -3.81 -17.68 4.44
CA THR A 102 -2.87 -18.03 3.38
C THR A 102 -2.16 -16.77 2.92
N VAL A 103 -0.86 -16.88 2.65
CA VAL A 103 -0.08 -15.83 1.98
C VAL A 103 0.76 -16.45 0.86
N GLN A 104 0.90 -15.72 -0.23
CA GLN A 104 1.83 -16.04 -1.30
C GLN A 104 2.61 -14.79 -1.71
N LEU A 105 3.93 -14.85 -1.60
CA LEU A 105 4.85 -13.80 -2.02
C LEU A 105 5.67 -14.32 -3.20
N ASN A 106 5.62 -13.58 -4.31
CA ASN A 106 6.24 -13.99 -5.57
C ASN A 106 7.41 -13.08 -5.92
N ILE A 107 8.46 -13.66 -6.51
CA ILE A 107 9.55 -12.90 -7.14
C ILE A 107 9.25 -12.80 -8.64
N PHE A 108 9.35 -11.58 -9.19
CA PHE A 108 9.17 -11.29 -10.61
C PHE A 108 10.44 -10.69 -11.22
N LYS A 109 10.77 -11.08 -12.45
CA LYS A 109 11.77 -10.44 -13.32
C LYS A 109 11.06 -9.66 -14.43
N GLY A 110 11.14 -8.33 -14.42
CA GLY A 110 10.54 -7.46 -15.45
C GLY A 110 9.03 -7.61 -15.70
N GLY A 111 8.32 -8.39 -14.88
CA GLY A 111 6.89 -8.74 -15.04
C GLY A 111 6.62 -10.25 -15.18
N SER A 112 7.65 -11.05 -15.49
CA SER A 112 7.52 -12.51 -15.54
C SER A 112 7.76 -13.13 -14.17
N LEU A 113 6.89 -14.05 -13.78
CA LEU A 113 7.03 -14.78 -12.52
C LEU A 113 8.29 -15.66 -12.55
N ALA A 114 9.17 -15.48 -11.56
CA ALA A 114 10.38 -16.26 -11.38
C ALA A 114 10.27 -17.30 -10.27
N LEU A 115 9.59 -16.97 -9.16
CA LEU A 115 9.45 -17.87 -8.00
C LEU A 115 8.19 -17.55 -7.20
N ARG A 116 7.56 -18.59 -6.62
CA ARG A 116 6.47 -18.47 -5.64
C ARG A 116 6.92 -18.97 -4.27
N ALA A 117 6.65 -18.21 -3.22
CA ALA A 117 6.74 -18.65 -1.84
C ALA A 117 5.34 -18.63 -1.21
N TYR A 118 4.84 -19.79 -0.81
CA TYR A 118 3.48 -20.00 -0.34
C TYR A 118 3.48 -20.50 1.10
N ALA A 119 2.59 -19.97 1.93
CA ALA A 119 2.37 -20.44 3.30
C ALA A 119 0.88 -20.42 3.66
N CYS A 120 0.39 -21.46 4.32
CA CYS A 120 -1.01 -21.55 4.74
C CYS A 120 -1.18 -22.37 6.01
N CYS A 121 -2.44 -22.43 6.46
CA CYS A 121 -3.00 -23.57 7.19
C CYS A 121 -2.61 -23.70 8.68
N SER A 122 -1.44 -23.21 9.10
CA SER A 122 -1.00 -23.22 10.51
C SER A 122 -0.62 -21.83 10.99
N THR A 123 -0.83 -21.51 12.27
CA THR A 123 -0.32 -20.28 12.90
C THR A 123 1.19 -20.20 12.73
N TYR A 124 1.68 -19.05 12.22
CA TYR A 124 3.09 -18.83 11.87
C TYR A 124 3.64 -19.70 10.72
N ALA A 125 2.77 -20.28 9.88
CA ALA A 125 3.23 -20.94 8.67
C ALA A 125 4.10 -19.99 7.84
N ASN A 126 5.23 -20.51 7.38
CA ASN A 126 6.17 -19.81 6.53
C ASN A 126 6.37 -20.55 5.20
N GLY A 127 6.74 -19.78 4.19
CA GLY A 127 7.08 -20.25 2.87
C GLY A 127 8.36 -19.55 2.43
N SER A 128 9.25 -20.26 1.77
CA SER A 128 10.54 -19.71 1.34
C SER A 128 10.96 -20.27 -0.01
N GLY A 129 11.81 -19.54 -0.70
CA GLY A 129 12.40 -20.00 -1.94
C GLY A 129 13.62 -19.20 -2.36
N LEU A 130 14.40 -19.78 -3.26
CA LEU A 130 15.59 -19.18 -3.86
C LEU A 130 15.53 -19.36 -5.37
N VAL A 131 15.91 -18.32 -6.11
CA VAL A 131 16.00 -18.35 -7.58
C VAL A 131 17.30 -17.72 -8.05
N THR A 132 17.92 -18.35 -9.05
CA THR A 132 19.07 -17.81 -9.77
C THR A 132 18.60 -17.23 -11.09
N LEU A 133 18.94 -15.97 -11.35
CA LEU A 133 18.51 -15.22 -12.52
C LEU A 133 19.71 -14.60 -13.24
N HIS A 134 19.75 -14.73 -14.55
CA HIS A 134 20.56 -13.86 -15.38
C HIS A 134 19.84 -12.52 -15.55
N LEU A 135 20.53 -11.42 -15.25
CA LEU A 135 20.05 -10.06 -15.46
C LEU A 135 21.01 -9.29 -16.35
N ASN A 136 20.48 -8.62 -17.37
CA ASN A 136 21.16 -7.53 -18.04
C ASN A 136 21.14 -6.27 -17.17
N GLN A 137 22.13 -5.39 -17.34
CA GLN A 137 22.11 -4.07 -16.71
C GLN A 137 20.76 -3.36 -16.97
N GLY A 138 20.16 -2.83 -15.91
CA GLY A 138 18.86 -2.14 -15.97
C GLY A 138 17.63 -3.05 -15.89
N GLU A 139 17.76 -4.38 -15.98
CA GLU A 139 16.64 -5.28 -15.73
C GLU A 139 16.24 -5.26 -14.25
N THR A 140 14.94 -5.44 -14.00
CA THR A 140 14.37 -5.29 -12.66
C THR A 140 13.90 -6.61 -12.06
N VAL A 141 14.00 -6.71 -10.74
CA VAL A 141 13.44 -7.77 -9.91
C VAL A 141 12.66 -7.16 -8.77
N HIS A 142 11.49 -7.72 -8.45
CA HIS A 142 10.71 -7.27 -7.30
C HIS A 142 9.91 -8.40 -6.68
N VAL A 143 9.39 -8.15 -5.48
CA VAL A 143 8.47 -9.05 -4.79
C VAL A 143 7.06 -8.46 -4.77
N GLN A 144 6.06 -9.32 -4.90
CA GLN A 144 4.66 -8.92 -4.85
C GLN A 144 3.81 -9.98 -4.15
N ILE A 145 2.92 -9.54 -3.27
CA ILE A 145 1.90 -10.39 -2.67
C ILE A 145 0.89 -10.76 -3.75
N ASP A 146 0.72 -12.05 -3.98
CA ASP A 146 -0.21 -12.61 -4.98
C ASP A 146 -1.46 -13.18 -4.31
N ILE A 147 -1.31 -13.74 -3.10
CA ILE A 147 -2.41 -14.22 -2.26
C ILE A 147 -2.23 -13.66 -0.85
N GLY A 148 -3.33 -13.25 -0.22
CA GLY A 148 -3.36 -12.64 1.11
C GLY A 148 -3.36 -11.12 1.06
N SER A 149 -3.65 -10.49 2.20
CA SER A 149 -3.70 -9.02 2.31
C SER A 149 -2.50 -8.42 3.04
N SER A 150 -1.86 -9.22 3.90
CA SER A 150 -0.72 -8.78 4.68
C SER A 150 0.26 -9.92 4.96
N LEU A 151 1.49 -9.54 5.29
CA LEU A 151 2.56 -10.44 5.71
C LEU A 151 3.11 -9.99 7.04
N ASN A 152 3.64 -10.95 7.81
CA ASN A 152 4.29 -10.63 9.06
C ASN A 152 5.69 -10.06 8.74
N GLY A 153 5.79 -8.73 8.68
CA GLY A 153 6.98 -8.02 8.24
C GLY A 153 8.23 -8.31 9.09
N ALA A 154 8.08 -8.56 10.40
CA ALA A 154 9.21 -8.89 11.28
C ALA A 154 9.84 -10.27 11.00
N TYR A 155 9.13 -11.13 10.27
CA TYR A 155 9.55 -12.50 9.96
C TYR A 155 9.62 -12.76 8.46
N SER A 156 9.40 -11.75 7.62
CA SER A 156 9.43 -11.87 6.17
C SER A 156 10.61 -11.11 5.61
N THR A 157 11.35 -11.72 4.68
CA THR A 157 12.58 -11.16 4.12
C THR A 157 12.64 -11.33 2.62
N PHE A 158 13.26 -10.36 1.96
CA PHE A 158 13.68 -10.44 0.57
C PHE A 158 15.12 -9.97 0.48
N SER A 159 15.95 -10.70 -0.26
CA SER A 159 17.37 -10.41 -0.36
C SER A 159 17.95 -11.01 -1.64
N GLY A 160 19.10 -10.50 -2.05
CA GLY A 160 19.81 -11.04 -3.20
C GLY A 160 21.19 -10.44 -3.38
N PHE A 161 22.01 -11.10 -4.18
CA PHE A 161 23.38 -10.70 -4.48
C PHE A 161 23.83 -11.22 -5.84
N LYS A 162 24.83 -10.56 -6.42
CA LYS A 162 25.48 -10.97 -7.67
C LYS A 162 26.51 -12.06 -7.36
N ILE A 163 26.52 -13.14 -8.14
CA ILE A 163 27.49 -14.24 -7.99
C ILE A 163 28.52 -14.33 -9.12
N SER A 164 28.22 -13.76 -10.30
CA SER A 164 29.17 -13.70 -11.41
C SER A 164 28.86 -12.50 -12.31
N PRO A 165 29.88 -11.77 -12.81
CA PRO A 165 29.70 -10.91 -13.98
C PRO A 165 29.35 -11.73 -15.22
N LEU A 166 28.80 -11.04 -16.23
CA LEU A 166 28.71 -11.55 -17.60
C LEU A 166 29.93 -11.08 -18.40
#